data_AF-A0A3D9KF87-F1
#
_entry.id   AF-A0A3D9KF87-F1
#
_cell.length_a   1.000
_cell.length_b   1.000
_cell.length_c   1.000
_cell.angle_alpha   90.00
_cell.angle_beta   90.00
_cell.angle_gamma   90.00
#
_symmetry.space_group_name_H-M   'P 1'
#
loop_
_entity.id
_entity.type
_entity.pdbx_description
1 polymer ?
#
loop_
_entity_poly.entity_id
_entity_poly.type
_entity_poly.pdbx_seq_one_letter_code
_entity_poly.pdbx_strand_id
1 'polypeptide(L)' 'MGRPRRSNPRLCEMPGCTDKHYAKGQCKLHYFRSWRSKEHKSNAREEEEASKKNALS' A
#
# COMPACT_ATOMS: atom_id res chain seq x y z
N MET A 1 5.28 6.25 36.40
CA MET A 1 6.11 6.48 35.19
C MET A 1 5.28 6.21 33.94
N GLY A 2 5.14 7.21 33.05
CA GLY A 2 4.30 7.12 31.83
C GLY A 2 4.98 6.29 30.73
N ARG A 3 4.18 5.53 29.97
CA ARG A 3 4.69 4.70 28.87
C ARG A 3 5.14 5.58 27.70
N PRO A 4 6.34 5.38 27.14
CA PRO A 4 6.79 6.14 25.98
C PRO A 4 5.86 5.84 24.79
N ARG A 5 5.39 6.89 24.13
CA ARG A 5 4.63 6.75 22.89
C ARG A 5 5.56 6.15 21.84
N ARG A 6 5.32 4.88 21.48
CA ARG A 6 5.96 4.25 20.32
C ARG A 6 5.40 4.87 19.04
N SER A 7 5.88 6.06 18.68
CA SER A 7 5.67 6.62 17.36
C SER A 7 6.64 5.94 16.41
N ASN A 8 6.28 4.76 15.90
CA ASN A 8 7.01 4.19 14.77
C ASN A 8 6.70 5.07 13.55
N PRO A 9 7.69 5.76 12.95
CA PRO A 9 7.44 6.53 11.74
C PRO A 9 7.07 5.54 10.65
N ARG A 10 5.79 5.52 10.27
CA ARG A 10 5.36 4.76 9.10
C ARG A 10 6.02 5.41 7.87
N LEU A 11 6.59 4.59 7.01
CA LEU A 11 7.08 5.01 5.70
C LEU A 11 5.99 4.76 4.67
N CYS A 12 6.15 5.32 3.48
CA CYS A 12 5.24 5.04 2.37
C CYS A 12 5.24 3.54 2.03
N GLU A 13 4.06 2.97 1.79
CA GLU A 13 3.91 1.57 1.36
C GLU A 13 4.25 1.35 -0.13
N MET A 14 4.67 2.40 -0.84
CA MET A 14 5.00 2.32 -2.27
C MET A 14 6.41 1.74 -2.45
N PRO A 15 6.59 0.77 -3.37
CA PRO A 15 7.90 0.17 -3.63
C PRO A 15 8.87 1.25 -4.12
N GLY A 16 10.03 1.35 -3.47
CA GLY A 16 11.05 2.36 -3.76
C GLY A 16 10.81 3.74 -3.15
N CYS A 17 9.79 3.91 -2.30
CA CYS A 17 9.54 5.17 -1.61
C CYS A 17 9.94 5.09 -0.13
N THR A 18 10.91 5.88 0.27
CA THR A 18 11.40 5.98 1.67
C THR A 18 10.89 7.22 2.39
N ASP A 19 9.93 7.93 1.79
CA ASP A 19 9.33 9.12 2.38
C ASP A 19 8.42 8.79 3.57
N LYS A 20 8.27 9.77 4.46
CA LYS A 20 7.39 9.68 5.62
C LYS A 20 5.93 9.52 5.18
N HIS A 21 5.25 8.56 5.80
CA HIS A 21 3.82 8.35 5.65
C HIS A 21 3.07 9.61 6.08
N TYR A 22 2.21 10.11 5.19
CA TYR A 22 1.37 11.27 5.43
C TYR A 22 -0.08 10.85 5.74
N ALA A 23 -0.71 10.09 4.84
CA ALA A 23 -2.09 9.60 5.01
C ALA A 23 -2.37 8.40 4.09
N LYS A 24 -3.31 7.51 4.46
CA LYS A 24 -3.75 6.35 3.64
C LYS A 24 -2.61 5.46 3.09
N GLY A 25 -1.61 5.12 3.91
CA GLY A 25 -0.44 4.35 3.45
C GLY A 25 0.58 5.08 2.56
N GLN A 26 0.33 6.35 2.23
CA GLN A 26 1.09 7.07 1.21
C GLN A 26 1.84 8.28 1.79
N CYS A 27 3.00 8.58 1.23
CA CYS A 27 3.69 9.84 1.51
C CYS A 27 2.91 11.03 0.95
N LYS A 28 3.28 12.25 1.36
CA LYS A 28 2.63 13.49 0.90
C LYS A 28 2.58 13.56 -0.62
N LEU A 29 3.69 13.26 -1.30
CA LEU A 29 3.77 13.27 -2.76
C LEU A 29 2.80 12.27 -3.41
N HIS A 30 2.79 11.02 -2.94
CA HIS A 30 1.90 9.99 -3.45
C HIS A 30 0.43 10.27 -3.14
N TYR A 31 0.13 10.82 -1.97
CA TYR A 31 -1.22 11.25 -1.62
C TYR A 31 -1.72 12.35 -2.56
N PHE A 32 -0.92 13.39 -2.83
CA PHE A 32 -1.29 14.48 -3.75
C PHE A 32 -1.40 14.00 -5.20
N ARG A 33 -0.49 13.11 -5.64
CA ARG A 33 -0.53 12.52 -6.98
C ARG A 33 -1.76 11.62 -7.15
N SER A 34 -2.05 10.77 -6.18
CA SER A 34 -3.25 9.94 -6.15
C SER A 34 -4.53 10.79 -6.10
N TRP A 35 -4.53 11.88 -5.33
CA TRP A 35 -5.66 12.81 -5.25
C TRP A 35 -5.95 13.52 -6.59
N ARG A 36 -4.90 13.86 -7.34
CA ARG A 36 -5.00 14.44 -8.68
C ARG A 36 -5.44 13.39 -9.72
N SER A 37 -5.11 12.12 -9.51
CA SER A 37 -5.34 11.06 -10.48
C SER A 37 -6.64 10.26 -10.29
N LYS A 38 -7.18 10.12 -9.06
CA LYS A 38 -8.44 9.46 -8.62
C LYS A 38 -8.98 8.18 -9.30
N GLU A 39 -8.42 7.65 -10.37
CA GLU A 39 -8.92 6.47 -11.10
C GLU A 39 -7.78 5.48 -11.38
N HIS A 40 -7.17 4.93 -10.33
CA HIS A 40 -6.45 3.67 -10.50
C HIS A 40 -6.68 2.78 -9.27
N LYS A 41 -7.88 2.20 -9.25
CA LYS A 41 -8.19 1.03 -8.41
C LYS A 41 -7.24 -0.09 -8.82
N SER A 42 -6.25 -0.38 -8.00
CA SER A 42 -5.59 -1.68 -8.04
C SER A 42 -5.47 -2.22 -6.63
N ASN A 43 -6.65 -2.49 -6.04
CA ASN A 43 -6.78 -3.68 -5.23
C ASN A 43 -7.04 -4.83 -6.21
N ALA A 44 -5.99 -5.24 -6.92
CA ALA A 44 -5.95 -6.58 -7.50
C ALA A 44 -5.53 -7.50 -6.36
N ARG A 45 -6.51 -7.85 -5.51
CA ARG A 45 -6.46 -9.09 -4.75
C ARG A 45 -6.66 -10.20 -5.78
N GLU A 46 -5.65 -10.47 -6.60
CA GLU A 46 -5.68 -11.50 -7.64
C GLU A 46 -4.31 -12.17 -7.72
N GLU A 47 -3.80 -12.63 -6.58
CA GLU A 47 -2.65 -13.52 -6.52
C GLU A 47 -2.92 -14.72 -5.60
N GLU A 48 -4.16 -15.22 -5.58
CA GLU A 48 -4.50 -16.51 -4.97
C GLU A 48 -5.67 -17.22 -5.67
N GLU A 49 -5.66 -17.32 -7.00
CA GLU A 49 -6.15 -18.55 -7.67
C GLU A 49 -4.95 -19.08 -8.45
N ALA A 50 -3.95 -19.49 -7.68
CA ALA A 50 -2.95 -20.42 -8.11
C ALA A 50 -3.66 -21.59 -8.81
N SER A 51 -3.47 -21.68 -10.13
CA SER A 51 -2.94 -22.88 -10.74
C SER A 51 -3.38 -24.17 -10.04
N LYS A 52 -4.56 -24.69 -10.41
CA LYS A 52 -4.93 -26.13 -10.36
C LYS A 52 -6.38 -26.34 -10.83
N LYS A 53 -6.57 -26.39 -12.15
CA LYS A 53 -7.57 -27.25 -12.83
C LYS A 53 -7.43 -27.16 -14.35
N ASN A 54 -6.20 -27.29 -14.85
CA ASN A 54 -6.01 -27.92 -16.16
C ASN A 54 -5.72 -29.40 -15.90
N ALA A 55 -6.79 -30.14 -15.66
CA ALA A 55 -6.79 -31.59 -15.64
C ALA A 55 -8.24 -32.06 -15.80
N LEU A 56 -8.75 -31.98 -17.02
CA LEU A 56 -9.48 -33.11 -17.59
C LEU A 56 -9.55 -32.92 -19.11
N SER A 57 -8.82 -33.79 -19.79
CA SER A 57 -9.08 -34.22 -21.16
C SER A 57 -10.46 -34.83 -21.31
#